data_AF-A0A9E2BIV3-F1
#
_entry.id   AF-A0A9E2BIV3-F1
#
_cell.length_a   1.000
_cell.length_b   1.000
_cell.length_c   1.000
_cell.angle_alpha   90.00
_cell.angle_beta   90.00
_cell.angle_gamma   90.00
#
_symmetry.space_group_name_H-M   'P 1'
#
loop_
_entity.id
_entity.type
_entity.pdbx_description
1 polymer ?
#
loop_
_entity_poly.entity_id
_entity_poly.type
_entity_poly.pdbx_seq_one_letter_code
_entity_poly.pdbx_strand_id
1 'polypeptide(L)'
;MLSEGWDVKNVFQIVPHEERAFNSKLLIAQVLGRGLRVPEVYKGTQPIVTVFNHDKWSKGIKHLVDEVLEIEKRIHSYPVKKKENYNFDLYQIDYEKVLEETKEYPMEDKFELLKKGYITYSSQDEVIPEETEYETVITGIREKEKYSIYQRMYPVKEVATDIFNRLYVFDMDAGTDYSEEWTKEKISKFICQSLKEVNDKTGMVSEENRQKTLRAFGVIKRKSSTFPRIIPKSKEPYKINTSNIKKNSLGLASLRHDSTVFFDESSLTLGESEDIKILKELIEMKEDGELIDLVKVENRYNFKTPLNATLSASKPERKFIQGLVKEENAKHIDAWIKSPDVGFYKIDYSWRKGEHPKQGQFNPDFFVKINDEILVVEIKDDKVCEGNTGEENKKKLYYSRDHFNKLNEIQKEQRYYFKFLSPMSYDLFFKALREGNYRDFRSEIEARLEM
;
A
#
# COMPACT_ATOMS: atom_id res chain seq x y z
N MET A 1 -7.04 3.55 -24.87
CA MET A 1 -6.26 2.30 -24.86
C MET A 1 -5.43 2.30 -26.12
N LEU A 2 -4.10 2.16 -26.02
CA LEU A 2 -3.29 1.81 -27.19
C LEU A 2 -3.72 0.41 -27.61
N SER A 3 -4.55 0.31 -28.63
CA SER A 3 -4.98 -0.97 -29.20
C SER A 3 -3.76 -1.66 -29.81
N GLU A 4 -3.55 -2.93 -29.46
CA GLU A 4 -2.56 -3.78 -30.12
C GLU A 4 -2.73 -3.68 -31.65
N GLY A 5 -1.62 -3.51 -32.39
CA GLY A 5 -1.62 -3.45 -33.85
C GLY A 5 -1.33 -2.09 -34.52
N TRP A 6 -1.18 -0.99 -33.78
CA TRP A 6 -0.73 0.30 -34.34
C TRP A 6 0.81 0.38 -34.45
N ASP A 7 1.38 0.56 -35.64
CA ASP A 7 2.83 0.77 -35.87
C ASP A 7 3.15 2.26 -36.06
N VAL A 8 3.44 2.96 -34.96
CA VAL A 8 3.93 4.34 -34.98
C VAL A 8 5.45 4.31 -34.84
N LYS A 9 6.15 4.82 -35.86
CA LYS A 9 7.63 4.76 -35.93
C LYS A 9 8.34 5.75 -35.01
N ASN A 10 7.65 6.80 -34.57
CA ASN A 10 8.22 7.93 -33.83
C ASN A 10 7.34 8.29 -32.62
N VAL A 11 7.71 7.82 -31.42
CA VAL A 11 7.04 8.19 -30.16
C VAL A 11 8.03 8.96 -29.29
N PHE A 12 7.83 10.27 -29.16
CA PHE A 12 8.73 11.14 -28.39
C PHE A 12 8.19 11.47 -26.99
N GLN A 13 6.87 11.48 -26.82
CA GLN A 13 6.21 11.84 -25.58
C GLN A 13 5.11 10.83 -25.26
N ILE A 14 5.03 10.42 -24.00
CA ILE A 14 4.02 9.50 -23.48
C ILE A 14 3.32 10.17 -22.30
N VAL A 15 1.99 10.30 -22.39
CA VAL A 15 1.14 10.87 -21.33
C VAL A 15 0.09 9.82 -20.92
N PRO A 16 0.33 9.08 -19.84
CA PRO A 16 -0.61 8.10 -19.29
C PRO A 16 -1.71 8.84 -18.51
N HIS A 17 -2.95 8.64 -18.95
CA HIS A 17 -4.12 9.32 -18.37
C HIS A 17 -4.72 8.57 -17.16
N GLU A 18 -4.42 7.28 -17.00
CA GLU A 18 -4.99 6.42 -15.97
C GLU A 18 -3.99 5.39 -15.47
N GLU A 19 -4.12 4.96 -14.20
CA GLU A 19 -3.25 3.94 -13.58
C GLU A 19 -3.24 2.62 -14.36
N ARG A 20 -4.36 2.23 -14.98
CA ARG A 20 -4.45 1.00 -15.79
C ARG A 20 -3.45 0.96 -16.95
N ALA A 21 -2.94 2.10 -17.40
CA ALA A 21 -1.90 2.16 -18.42
C ALA A 21 -0.59 1.49 -17.96
N PHE A 22 -0.41 1.32 -16.65
CA PHE A 22 0.76 0.70 -16.02
C PHE A 22 0.54 -0.75 -15.58
N ASN A 23 -0.68 -1.29 -15.72
CA ASN A 23 -0.99 -2.65 -15.28
C ASN A 23 -0.46 -3.75 -16.21
N SER A 24 0.12 -3.37 -17.36
CA SER A 24 0.66 -4.32 -18.34
C SER A 24 2.10 -3.97 -18.69
N LYS A 25 3.03 -4.75 -18.15
CA LYS A 25 4.47 -4.70 -18.46
C LYS A 25 4.74 -4.82 -19.97
N LEU A 26 3.97 -5.68 -20.66
CA LEU A 26 4.10 -5.88 -22.10
C LEU A 26 3.76 -4.63 -22.90
N LEU A 27 2.65 -3.95 -22.55
CA LEU A 27 2.24 -2.72 -23.24
C LEU A 27 3.27 -1.60 -23.03
N ILE A 28 3.80 -1.48 -21.81
CA ILE A 28 4.84 -0.48 -21.50
C ILE A 28 6.12 -0.76 -22.29
N ALA A 29 6.61 -2.00 -22.28
CA ALA A 29 7.80 -2.40 -23.02
C ALA A 29 7.63 -2.17 -24.53
N GLN A 30 6.45 -2.46 -25.08
CA GLN A 30 6.13 -2.18 -26.49
C GLN A 30 6.14 -0.68 -26.80
N VAL A 31 5.61 0.16 -25.91
CA VAL A 31 5.52 1.61 -26.13
C VAL A 31 6.87 2.29 -25.97
N LEU A 32 7.63 1.97 -24.92
CA LEU A 32 9.00 2.44 -24.72
C LEU A 32 9.91 1.96 -25.85
N GLY A 33 9.81 0.68 -26.20
CA GLY A 33 10.57 0.07 -27.28
C GLY A 33 10.25 0.63 -28.67
N ARG A 34 9.11 1.33 -28.86
CA ARG A 34 8.81 2.10 -30.08
C ARG A 34 9.46 3.47 -30.06
N GLY A 35 9.42 4.17 -28.93
CA GLY A 35 10.02 5.50 -28.81
C GLY A 35 11.54 5.49 -28.84
N LEU A 36 12.16 4.38 -28.42
CA LEU A 36 13.61 4.18 -28.46
C LEU A 36 14.11 3.59 -29.79
N ARG A 37 13.25 3.39 -30.79
CA ARG A 37 13.70 3.00 -32.14
C ARG A 37 14.43 4.18 -32.78
N VAL A 38 15.48 3.88 -33.53
CA VAL A 38 16.15 4.87 -34.39
C VAL A 38 15.66 4.64 -35.83
N PRO A 39 14.78 5.49 -36.37
CA PRO A 39 14.43 5.42 -37.78
C PRO A 39 15.66 5.67 -38.64
N GLU A 40 15.75 5.04 -39.82
CA GLU A 40 16.94 5.16 -40.69
C GLU A 40 17.30 6.61 -41.07
N VAL A 41 16.29 7.50 -41.09
CA VAL A 41 16.44 8.93 -41.41
C VAL A 41 17.16 9.71 -40.29
N TYR A 42 17.19 9.19 -39.05
CA TYR A 42 17.80 9.82 -37.88
C TYR A 42 19.06 9.10 -37.38
N LYS A 43 19.73 8.34 -38.26
CA LYS A 43 21.02 7.69 -37.93
C LYS A 43 22.03 8.75 -37.45
N GLY A 44 22.35 8.74 -36.16
CA GLY A 44 23.35 9.61 -35.52
C GLY A 44 22.84 10.42 -34.33
N THR A 45 21.52 10.58 -34.15
CA THR A 45 20.94 11.22 -32.95
C THR A 45 20.41 10.14 -32.00
N GLN A 46 20.76 10.23 -30.72
CA GLN A 46 20.25 9.29 -29.71
C GLN A 46 18.80 9.67 -29.37
N PRO A 47 17.82 8.76 -29.52
CA PRO A 47 16.42 9.08 -29.29
C PRO A 47 16.17 9.29 -27.80
N ILE A 48 15.41 10.35 -27.48
CA ILE A 48 14.96 10.65 -26.12
C ILE A 48 13.43 10.48 -26.11
N VAL A 49 12.93 9.71 -25.14
CA VAL A 49 11.50 9.53 -24.89
C VAL A 49 11.17 10.13 -23.54
N THR A 50 10.29 11.12 -23.52
CA THR A 50 9.83 11.76 -22.29
C THR A 50 8.51 11.14 -21.84
N VAL A 51 8.48 10.59 -20.63
CA VAL A 51 7.27 10.05 -20.00
C VAL A 51 6.81 11.03 -18.93
N PHE A 52 5.65 11.65 -19.14
CA PHE A 52 5.02 12.45 -18.09
C PHE A 52 4.23 11.53 -17.17
N ASN A 53 4.27 11.75 -15.86
CA ASN A 53 3.44 10.98 -14.94
C ASN A 53 2.99 11.82 -13.74
N HIS A 54 2.12 11.23 -12.92
CA HIS A 54 1.83 11.73 -11.60
C HIS A 54 2.88 11.21 -10.60
N ASP A 55 3.35 12.04 -9.66
CA ASP A 55 4.42 11.71 -8.69
C ASP A 55 4.21 10.40 -7.90
N LYS A 56 2.96 10.13 -7.46
CA LYS A 56 2.55 8.85 -6.85
C LYS A 56 2.90 7.60 -7.68
N TRP A 57 3.06 7.72 -9.00
CA TRP A 57 3.38 6.62 -9.91
C TRP A 57 4.87 6.57 -10.28
N SER A 58 5.68 7.58 -9.92
CA SER A 58 7.09 7.69 -10.29
C SER A 58 7.93 6.51 -9.84
N LYS A 59 7.69 6.01 -8.62
CA LYS A 59 8.36 4.80 -8.13
C LYS A 59 7.97 3.54 -8.90
N GLY A 60 6.70 3.40 -9.26
CA GLY A 60 6.20 2.26 -10.04
C GLY A 60 6.73 2.26 -11.48
N ILE A 61 6.78 3.44 -12.12
CA ILE A 61 7.34 3.58 -13.48
C ILE A 61 8.83 3.34 -13.47
N LYS A 62 9.59 3.93 -12.52
CA LYS A 62 11.02 3.70 -12.40
C LYS A 62 11.32 2.20 -12.26
N HIS A 63 10.61 1.53 -11.35
CA HIS A 63 10.71 0.09 -11.18
C HIS A 63 10.35 -0.69 -12.46
N LEU A 64 9.27 -0.33 -13.16
CA LEU A 64 8.85 -0.98 -14.42
C LEU A 64 9.85 -0.74 -15.56
N VAL A 65 10.47 0.43 -15.63
CA VAL A 65 11.48 0.77 -16.63
C VAL A 65 12.78 0.04 -16.32
N ASP A 66 13.23 0.05 -15.05
CA ASP A 66 14.39 -0.70 -14.58
C ASP A 66 14.17 -2.22 -14.81
N GLU A 67 12.97 -2.74 -14.55
CA GLU A 67 12.53 -4.13 -14.82
C GLU A 67 12.38 -4.51 -16.30
N VAL A 68 12.30 -3.53 -17.20
CA VAL A 68 12.26 -3.76 -18.66
C VAL A 68 13.66 -3.64 -19.23
N LEU A 69 14.49 -2.76 -18.67
CA LEU A 69 15.92 -2.66 -18.96
C LEU A 69 16.69 -3.87 -18.43
N GLU A 70 16.29 -4.40 -17.28
CA GLU A 70 16.72 -5.69 -16.73
C GLU A 70 15.62 -6.73 -16.92
N ILE A 71 15.77 -7.65 -17.87
CA ILE A 71 15.07 -8.95 -17.80
C ILE A 71 15.65 -9.66 -16.55
N GLU A 72 15.16 -9.30 -15.38
CA GLU A 72 15.72 -9.73 -14.10
C GLU A 72 15.43 -11.22 -13.92
N LYS A 73 16.48 -12.04 -13.78
CA LYS A 73 16.32 -13.41 -13.28
C LYS A 73 15.75 -13.32 -11.86
N ARG A 74 14.75 -14.15 -11.54
CA ARG A 74 14.11 -14.16 -10.22
C ARG A 74 14.05 -15.57 -9.68
N ILE A 75 14.34 -15.73 -8.39
CA ILE A 75 14.12 -16.98 -7.68
C ILE A 75 12.78 -16.95 -6.96
N HIS A 76 12.03 -18.05 -7.01
CA HIS A 76 10.70 -18.13 -6.42
C HIS A 76 10.65 -19.03 -5.18
N SER A 77 9.76 -18.65 -4.27
CA SER A 77 9.43 -19.39 -3.05
C SER A 77 7.97 -19.82 -3.09
N TYR A 78 7.72 -21.11 -2.87
CA TYR A 78 6.38 -21.72 -2.86
C TYR A 78 6.37 -23.05 -2.10
N PRO A 79 5.19 -23.51 -1.62
CA PRO A 79 5.05 -24.80 -0.97
C PRO A 79 5.44 -25.97 -1.88
N VAL A 80 6.19 -26.93 -1.33
CA VAL A 80 6.53 -28.21 -1.97
C VAL A 80 6.25 -29.37 -1.02
N LYS A 81 6.04 -30.56 -1.59
CA LYS A 81 5.76 -31.76 -0.82
C LYS A 81 7.05 -32.39 -0.29
N LYS A 82 7.50 -31.93 0.88
CA LYS A 82 8.63 -32.53 1.61
C LYS A 82 8.23 -33.87 2.22
N LYS A 83 9.23 -34.67 2.65
CA LYS A 83 9.01 -35.97 3.29
C LYS A 83 8.22 -35.81 4.59
N GLU A 84 8.63 -34.87 5.43
CA GLU A 84 7.90 -34.40 6.60
C GLU A 84 6.88 -33.34 6.17
N ASN A 85 5.64 -33.42 6.66
CA ASN A 85 4.62 -32.43 6.34
C ASN A 85 4.72 -31.23 7.29
N TYR A 86 5.28 -30.12 6.79
CA TYR A 86 5.35 -28.84 7.52
C TYR A 86 4.19 -27.90 7.20
N ASN A 87 3.16 -28.34 6.46
CA ASN A 87 1.97 -27.52 6.26
C ASN A 87 1.05 -27.55 7.49
N PHE A 88 0.42 -26.43 7.77
CA PHE A 88 -0.55 -26.29 8.86
C PHE A 88 -1.67 -25.32 8.51
N ASP A 89 -2.74 -25.36 9.29
CA ASP A 89 -3.87 -24.44 9.16
C ASP A 89 -3.70 -23.22 10.07
N LEU A 90 -4.17 -22.08 9.58
CA LEU A 90 -4.33 -20.82 10.29
C LEU A 90 -5.80 -20.42 10.28
N TYR A 91 -6.32 -19.89 11.38
CA TYR A 91 -7.65 -19.30 11.43
C TYR A 91 -7.58 -17.81 11.10
N GLN A 92 -8.64 -17.33 10.45
CA GLN A 92 -8.81 -15.94 10.06
C GLN A 92 -10.27 -15.52 10.26
N ILE A 93 -10.49 -14.23 10.52
CA ILE A 93 -11.80 -13.60 10.66
C ILE A 93 -12.13 -12.87 9.37
N ASP A 94 -13.31 -13.13 8.81
CA ASP A 94 -13.81 -12.37 7.67
C ASP A 94 -14.45 -11.05 8.15
N TYR A 95 -13.68 -9.97 8.04
CA TYR A 95 -14.16 -8.62 8.33
C TYR A 95 -14.90 -7.97 7.16
N GLU A 96 -15.18 -8.69 6.07
CA GLU A 96 -15.95 -8.14 4.97
C GLU A 96 -17.30 -7.66 5.48
N LYS A 97 -17.62 -6.43 5.12
CA LYS A 97 -18.72 -5.65 5.67
C LYS A 97 -19.81 -5.62 4.62
N VAL A 98 -20.90 -6.35 4.85
CA VAL A 98 -22.05 -6.33 3.95
C VAL A 98 -22.95 -5.16 4.33
N LEU A 99 -23.35 -4.40 3.32
CA LEU A 99 -24.40 -3.40 3.43
C LEU A 99 -25.73 -4.15 3.52
N GLU A 100 -26.21 -4.41 4.73
CA GLU A 100 -27.49 -5.12 4.86
C GLU A 100 -28.67 -4.17 4.65
N GLU A 101 -28.62 -2.94 5.17
CA GLU A 101 -29.73 -1.99 5.01
C GLU A 101 -29.24 -0.53 5.03
N THR A 102 -29.65 0.20 4.00
CA THR A 102 -29.67 1.66 4.01
C THR A 102 -30.85 2.09 4.88
N LYS A 103 -30.61 2.50 6.13
CA LYS A 103 -31.64 3.23 6.86
C LYS A 103 -31.72 4.63 6.28
N GLU A 104 -32.76 4.88 5.52
CA GLU A 104 -33.15 6.24 5.12
C GLU A 104 -33.78 6.90 6.32
N TYR A 105 -33.10 7.90 6.87
CA TYR A 105 -33.75 8.85 7.77
C TYR A 105 -34.35 9.95 6.89
N PRO A 106 -35.69 10.02 6.76
CA PRO A 106 -36.34 11.15 6.11
C PRO A 106 -35.99 12.40 6.90
N MET A 107 -35.61 13.47 6.20
CA MET A 107 -35.30 14.72 6.85
C MET A 107 -36.60 15.51 7.05
N GLU A 108 -36.97 15.77 8.30
CA GLU A 108 -38.21 16.49 8.63
C GLU A 108 -38.02 18.02 8.65
N ASP A 109 -36.77 18.53 8.74
CA ASP A 109 -36.46 19.95 8.90
C ASP A 109 -35.71 20.60 7.71
N LYS A 110 -35.79 21.93 7.57
CA LYS A 110 -35.00 22.70 6.59
C LYS A 110 -33.50 22.63 6.89
N PHE A 111 -32.65 22.55 5.87
CA PHE A 111 -31.20 22.60 6.03
C PHE A 111 -30.76 23.99 6.50
N GLU A 112 -30.10 24.07 7.66
CA GLU A 112 -29.36 25.27 8.05
C GLU A 112 -28.10 25.40 7.18
N LEU A 113 -28.18 26.22 6.13
CA LEU A 113 -27.05 26.51 5.27
C LEU A 113 -25.98 27.31 6.02
N LEU A 114 -24.72 26.85 5.93
CA LEU A 114 -23.54 27.65 6.25
C LEU A 114 -23.44 28.17 7.71
N LYS A 115 -23.71 27.32 8.72
CA LYS A 115 -23.55 27.63 10.17
C LYS A 115 -22.22 28.33 10.56
N LYS A 116 -21.14 28.10 9.81
CA LYS A 116 -19.81 28.71 10.06
C LYS A 116 -19.69 30.18 9.62
N GLY A 117 -20.63 30.72 8.84
CA GLY A 117 -20.61 32.12 8.40
C GLY A 117 -19.65 32.45 7.24
N TYR A 118 -18.86 31.49 6.75
CA TYR A 118 -18.03 31.58 5.54
C TYR A 118 -17.80 30.18 4.91
N ILE A 119 -17.33 30.13 3.65
CA ILE A 119 -16.83 28.91 2.99
C ILE A 119 -15.31 28.88 3.11
N THR A 120 -14.74 27.73 3.45
CA THR A 120 -13.28 27.55 3.49
C THR A 120 -12.71 27.51 2.07
N TYR A 121 -12.14 28.62 1.62
CA TYR A 121 -11.46 28.73 0.32
C TYR A 121 -9.99 28.35 0.40
N SER A 122 -9.44 27.94 -0.76
CA SER A 122 -7.99 27.92 -0.97
C SER A 122 -7.52 29.32 -1.38
N SER A 123 -6.26 29.66 -1.10
CA SER A 123 -5.61 30.80 -1.75
C SER A 123 -5.65 30.63 -3.27
N GLN A 124 -5.72 31.73 -4.00
CA GLN A 124 -5.88 31.73 -5.46
C GLN A 124 -5.06 32.86 -6.09
N ASP A 125 -4.66 32.65 -7.34
CA ASP A 125 -4.03 33.66 -8.18
C ASP A 125 -4.41 33.36 -9.65
N GLU A 126 -4.41 34.38 -10.50
CA GLU A 126 -4.70 34.23 -11.94
C GLU A 126 -3.56 33.48 -12.64
N VAL A 127 -2.33 33.68 -12.18
CA VAL A 127 -1.13 33.07 -12.75
C VAL A 127 -0.42 32.26 -11.67
N ILE A 128 -0.39 30.95 -11.83
CA ILE A 128 0.29 30.07 -10.88
C ILE A 128 1.65 29.65 -11.47
N PRO A 129 2.75 29.88 -10.74
CA PRO A 129 4.03 29.30 -11.09
C PRO A 129 3.99 27.80 -10.79
N GLU A 130 4.18 27.01 -11.82
CA GLU A 130 4.32 25.55 -11.73
C GLU A 130 5.76 25.14 -12.04
N GLU A 131 6.18 24.04 -11.43
CA GLU A 131 7.51 23.46 -11.64
C GLU A 131 7.32 21.97 -11.99
N THR A 132 7.86 21.56 -13.14
CA THR A 132 7.97 20.15 -13.49
C THR A 132 9.43 19.73 -13.30
N GLU A 133 9.65 18.67 -12.53
CA GLU A 133 10.95 18.03 -12.37
C GLU A 133 11.05 16.80 -13.29
N TYR A 134 12.08 16.76 -14.12
CA TYR A 134 12.42 15.63 -14.98
C TYR A 134 13.60 14.87 -14.37
N GLU A 135 13.55 13.54 -14.39
CA GLU A 135 14.68 12.69 -13.98
C GLU A 135 15.11 11.83 -15.18
N THR A 136 16.38 11.89 -15.54
CA THR A 136 16.96 10.97 -16.54
C THR A 136 17.11 9.60 -15.91
N VAL A 137 16.43 8.60 -16.44
CA VAL A 137 16.38 7.24 -15.85
C VAL A 137 17.77 6.62 -15.66
N ILE A 138 18.67 6.75 -16.64
CA ILE A 138 19.99 6.08 -16.64
C ILE A 138 20.98 6.79 -15.70
N THR A 139 21.00 8.12 -15.71
CA THR A 139 22.02 8.93 -15.01
C THR A 139 21.52 9.49 -13.68
N GLY A 140 20.21 9.46 -13.44
CA GLY A 140 19.57 10.06 -12.27
C GLY A 140 19.63 11.58 -12.22
N ILE A 141 20.08 12.24 -13.30
CA ILE A 141 20.17 13.70 -13.37
C ILE A 141 18.77 14.28 -13.33
N ARG A 142 18.58 15.29 -12.46
CA ARG A 142 17.31 15.99 -12.29
C ARG A 142 17.38 17.40 -12.84
N GLU A 143 16.41 17.74 -13.68
CA GLU A 143 16.26 19.05 -14.28
C GLU A 143 14.88 19.61 -13.94
N LYS A 144 14.80 20.92 -13.73
CA LYS A 144 13.56 21.60 -13.33
C LYS A 144 13.20 22.63 -14.36
N GLU A 145 11.99 22.53 -14.91
CA GLU A 145 11.41 23.55 -15.78
C GLU A 145 10.30 24.28 -15.03
N LYS A 146 10.38 25.61 -15.02
CA LYS A 146 9.37 26.49 -14.44
C LYS A 146 8.53 27.09 -15.56
N TYR A 147 7.22 27.05 -15.40
CA TYR A 147 6.27 27.64 -16.33
C TYR A 147 5.08 28.21 -15.56
N SER A 148 4.30 29.06 -16.23
CA SER A 148 3.15 29.71 -15.62
C SER A 148 1.86 29.19 -16.24
N ILE A 149 0.91 28.75 -15.40
CA ILE A 149 -0.43 28.35 -15.85
C ILE A 149 -1.43 29.46 -15.51
N TYR A 150 -2.27 29.80 -16.48
CA TYR A 150 -3.40 30.72 -16.28
C TYR A 150 -4.60 29.96 -15.72
N GLN A 151 -5.04 30.32 -14.53
CA GLN A 151 -6.27 29.79 -13.94
C GLN A 151 -7.49 30.56 -14.44
N ARG A 152 -8.60 29.85 -14.62
CA ARG A 152 -9.88 30.47 -14.96
C ARG A 152 -10.48 31.15 -13.72
N MET A 153 -10.75 32.44 -13.84
CA MET A 153 -11.28 33.30 -12.78
C MET A 153 -12.69 33.80 -13.14
N TYR A 154 -13.60 33.77 -12.17
CA TYR A 154 -15.00 34.19 -12.34
C TYR A 154 -15.34 35.38 -11.44
N PRO A 155 -16.10 36.37 -11.93
CA PRO A 155 -16.61 37.45 -11.08
C PRO A 155 -17.51 36.90 -9.96
N VAL A 156 -17.38 37.43 -8.74
CA VAL A 156 -18.22 37.04 -7.60
C VAL A 156 -19.72 37.14 -7.92
N LYS A 157 -20.13 38.18 -8.67
CA LYS A 157 -21.52 38.37 -9.10
C LYS A 157 -22.04 37.24 -9.97
N GLU A 158 -21.19 36.70 -10.84
CA GLU A 158 -21.54 35.58 -11.72
C GLU A 158 -21.77 34.32 -10.89
N VAL A 159 -20.83 34.01 -9.98
CA VAL A 159 -20.94 32.86 -9.08
C VAL A 159 -22.18 32.97 -8.18
N ALA A 160 -22.44 34.15 -7.62
CA ALA A 160 -23.63 34.39 -6.80
C ALA A 160 -24.94 34.22 -7.58
N THR A 161 -24.95 34.61 -8.86
CA THR A 161 -26.11 34.44 -9.73
C THR A 161 -26.35 32.96 -10.07
N ASP A 162 -25.29 32.20 -10.36
CA ASP A 162 -25.37 30.74 -10.60
C ASP A 162 -25.95 30.02 -9.36
N ILE A 163 -25.47 30.38 -8.15
CA ILE A 163 -26.01 29.83 -6.90
C ILE A 163 -27.48 30.20 -6.71
N PHE A 164 -27.83 31.47 -6.84
CA PHE A 164 -29.22 31.94 -6.67
C PHE A 164 -30.18 31.22 -7.62
N ASN A 165 -29.81 31.11 -8.91
CA ASN A 165 -30.64 30.42 -9.90
C ASN A 165 -30.87 28.95 -9.51
N ARG A 166 -29.86 28.28 -8.95
CA ARG A 166 -29.98 26.90 -8.47
C ARG A 166 -30.88 26.78 -7.24
N LEU A 167 -30.83 27.74 -6.32
CA LEU A 167 -31.73 27.79 -5.16
C LEU A 167 -33.18 28.01 -5.62
N TYR A 168 -33.39 28.96 -6.53
CA TYR A 168 -34.71 29.30 -7.06
C TYR A 168 -35.37 28.11 -7.79
N VAL A 169 -34.62 27.41 -8.64
CA VAL A 169 -35.11 26.18 -9.29
C VAL A 169 -35.46 25.11 -8.26
N PHE A 170 -34.64 24.96 -7.22
CA PHE A 170 -34.91 24.00 -6.15
C PHE A 170 -36.16 24.36 -5.34
N ASP A 171 -36.37 25.63 -5.02
CA ASP A 171 -37.57 26.11 -4.34
C ASP A 171 -38.85 25.82 -5.14
N MET A 172 -38.81 26.00 -6.47
CA MET A 172 -39.92 25.63 -7.35
C MET A 172 -40.21 24.12 -7.35
N ASP A 173 -39.17 23.29 -7.35
CA ASP A 173 -39.30 21.83 -7.40
C ASP A 173 -39.69 21.22 -6.05
N ALA A 174 -39.21 21.79 -4.93
CA ALA A 174 -39.31 21.21 -3.59
C ALA A 174 -40.30 21.95 -2.67
N GLY A 175 -40.86 23.09 -3.09
CA GLY A 175 -41.77 23.91 -2.28
C GLY A 175 -41.08 24.59 -1.09
N THR A 176 -39.79 24.91 -1.21
CA THR A 176 -38.97 25.59 -0.20
C THR A 176 -38.84 27.10 -0.48
N ASP A 177 -38.21 27.84 0.43
CA ASP A 177 -38.07 29.30 0.41
C ASP A 177 -36.60 29.76 0.57
N TYR A 178 -35.62 28.92 0.18
CA TYR A 178 -34.20 29.24 0.37
C TYR A 178 -33.76 30.50 -0.39
N SER A 179 -34.33 30.76 -1.57
CA SER A 179 -34.04 31.93 -2.39
C SER A 179 -34.58 33.24 -1.82
N GLU A 180 -35.58 33.20 -0.93
CA GLU A 180 -36.05 34.37 -0.17
C GLU A 180 -35.03 34.76 0.91
N GLU A 181 -34.46 33.76 1.59
CA GLU A 181 -33.46 33.99 2.63
C GLU A 181 -32.06 34.30 2.08
N TRP A 182 -31.71 33.70 0.94
CA TRP A 182 -30.40 33.81 0.28
C TRP A 182 -30.48 34.61 -1.02
N THR A 183 -30.65 35.92 -0.89
CA THR A 183 -30.63 36.83 -2.04
C THR A 183 -29.25 36.88 -2.71
N LYS A 184 -29.21 37.34 -3.96
CA LYS A 184 -27.96 37.55 -4.71
C LYS A 184 -26.97 38.44 -3.95
N GLU A 185 -27.45 39.48 -3.25
CA GLU A 185 -26.58 40.32 -2.43
C GLU A 185 -26.01 39.57 -1.23
N LYS A 186 -26.82 38.76 -0.54
CA LYS A 186 -26.38 37.98 0.62
C LYS A 186 -25.34 36.94 0.22
N ILE A 187 -25.56 36.21 -0.87
CA ILE A 187 -24.60 35.24 -1.42
C ILE A 187 -23.30 35.93 -1.84
N SER A 188 -23.39 37.08 -2.53
CA SER A 188 -22.20 37.86 -2.93
C SER A 188 -21.39 38.32 -1.72
N LYS A 189 -22.04 38.85 -0.68
CA LYS A 189 -21.38 39.25 0.58
C LYS A 189 -20.67 38.07 1.23
N PHE A 190 -21.31 36.90 1.22
CA PHE A 190 -20.78 35.68 1.80
C PHE A 190 -19.54 35.16 1.06
N ILE A 191 -19.56 35.19 -0.28
CA ILE A 191 -18.39 34.87 -1.12
C ILE A 191 -17.26 35.87 -0.87
N CYS A 192 -17.56 37.17 -0.81
CA CYS A 192 -16.56 38.19 -0.51
C CYS A 192 -15.94 38.02 0.88
N GLN A 193 -16.73 37.66 1.90
CA GLN A 193 -16.20 37.36 3.23
C GLN A 193 -15.26 36.16 3.18
N SER A 194 -15.64 35.11 2.46
CA SER A 194 -14.82 33.90 2.29
C SER A 194 -13.49 34.19 1.56
N LEU A 195 -13.49 35.13 0.59
CA LEU A 195 -12.27 35.61 -0.07
C LEU A 195 -11.37 36.45 0.86
N LYS A 196 -11.95 37.24 1.76
CA LYS A 196 -11.18 38.02 2.74
C LYS A 196 -10.41 37.13 3.72
N GLU A 197 -10.99 36.00 4.13
CA GLU A 197 -10.32 35.04 5.03
C GLU A 197 -9.01 34.47 4.42
N VAL A 198 -8.91 34.41 3.09
CA VAL A 198 -7.70 33.99 2.37
C VAL A 198 -6.85 35.17 1.89
N ASN A 199 -7.13 36.38 2.37
CA ASN A 199 -6.47 37.64 1.99
C ASN A 199 -6.51 37.96 0.48
N ASP A 200 -7.52 37.47 -0.24
CA ASP A 200 -7.69 37.74 -1.67
C ASP A 200 -8.22 39.17 -1.91
N LYS A 201 -7.65 39.85 -2.93
CA LYS A 201 -7.99 41.23 -3.31
C LYS A 201 -8.53 41.35 -4.74
N THR A 202 -8.68 40.22 -5.44
CA THR A 202 -9.01 40.20 -6.88
C THR A 202 -10.49 40.47 -7.13
N GLY A 203 -11.36 40.15 -6.15
CA GLY A 203 -12.81 40.21 -6.34
C GLY A 203 -13.33 39.17 -7.35
N MET A 204 -12.50 38.18 -7.65
CA MET A 204 -12.77 37.05 -8.55
C MET A 204 -12.70 35.74 -7.75
N VAL A 205 -13.20 34.66 -8.32
CA VAL A 205 -13.24 33.32 -7.71
C VAL A 205 -12.63 32.33 -8.69
N SER A 206 -11.62 31.57 -8.27
CA SER A 206 -11.05 30.50 -9.08
C SER A 206 -12.05 29.38 -9.33
N GLU A 207 -11.83 28.56 -10.36
CA GLU A 207 -12.66 27.38 -10.63
C GLU A 207 -12.76 26.45 -9.40
N GLU A 208 -11.67 26.24 -8.65
CA GLU A 208 -11.67 25.40 -7.45
C GLU A 208 -12.58 25.98 -6.35
N ASN A 209 -12.43 27.27 -6.06
CA ASN A 209 -13.26 27.94 -5.04
C ASN A 209 -14.72 28.01 -5.47
N ARG A 210 -15.01 28.20 -6.77
CA ARG A 210 -16.36 28.12 -7.33
C ARG A 210 -16.99 26.76 -7.07
N GLN A 211 -16.25 25.67 -7.26
CA GLN A 211 -16.74 24.31 -6.96
C GLN A 211 -17.01 24.11 -5.47
N LYS A 212 -16.18 24.66 -4.58
CA LYS A 212 -16.43 24.64 -3.13
C LYS A 212 -17.72 25.38 -2.77
N THR A 213 -17.97 26.53 -3.38
CA THR A 213 -19.23 27.29 -3.22
C THR A 213 -20.43 26.48 -3.69
N LEU A 214 -20.35 25.87 -4.88
CA LEU A 214 -21.41 25.00 -5.39
C LEU A 214 -21.72 23.82 -4.45
N ARG A 215 -20.70 23.19 -3.88
CA ARG A 215 -20.87 22.08 -2.92
C ARG A 215 -21.51 22.54 -1.62
N ALA A 216 -21.15 23.71 -1.12
CA ALA A 216 -21.69 24.27 0.11
C ALA A 216 -23.21 24.53 0.03
N PHE A 217 -23.68 25.09 -1.09
CA PHE A 217 -25.12 25.31 -1.32
C PHE A 217 -25.85 24.07 -1.86
N GLY A 218 -25.13 23.12 -2.46
CA GLY A 218 -25.71 21.89 -3.02
C GLY A 218 -26.23 20.88 -1.99
N VAL A 219 -25.99 21.10 -0.69
CA VAL A 219 -26.45 20.24 0.40
C VAL A 219 -27.99 20.13 0.44
N ILE A 220 -28.70 21.18 0.01
CA ILE A 220 -30.18 21.22 -0.04
C ILE A 220 -30.82 20.11 -0.87
N LYS A 221 -30.10 19.55 -1.86
CA LYS A 221 -30.61 18.50 -2.75
C LYS A 221 -30.62 17.11 -2.12
N ARG A 222 -30.16 16.95 -0.87
CA ARG A 222 -30.14 15.66 -0.17
C ARG A 222 -31.51 15.35 0.44
N LYS A 223 -32.29 14.47 -0.18
CA LYS A 223 -33.63 14.05 0.28
C LYS A 223 -33.61 13.14 1.51
N SER A 224 -32.52 12.41 1.74
CA SER A 224 -32.33 11.53 2.88
C SER A 224 -30.84 11.46 3.24
N SER A 225 -30.55 11.16 4.50
CA SER A 225 -29.21 10.76 4.91
C SER A 225 -29.18 9.24 4.99
N THR A 226 -28.52 8.62 4.02
CA THR A 226 -28.29 7.18 4.00
C THR A 226 -27.10 6.86 4.89
N PHE A 227 -27.37 6.30 6.07
CA PHE A 227 -26.31 5.70 6.88
C PHE A 227 -26.24 4.20 6.55
N PRO A 228 -25.17 3.74 5.89
CA PRO A 228 -24.99 2.32 5.67
C PRO A 228 -24.85 1.60 7.02
N ARG A 229 -25.81 0.74 7.37
CA ARG A 229 -25.61 -0.17 8.50
C ARG A 229 -24.72 -1.30 8.03
N ILE A 230 -23.51 -1.30 8.57
CA ILE A 230 -22.48 -2.25 8.20
C ILE A 230 -22.50 -3.41 9.20
N ILE A 231 -22.71 -4.63 8.71
CA ILE A 231 -22.68 -5.86 9.52
C ILE A 231 -21.59 -6.79 8.94
N PRO A 232 -20.79 -7.47 9.78
CA PRO A 232 -19.80 -8.44 9.31
C PRO A 232 -20.46 -9.62 8.59
N LYS A 233 -19.90 -10.00 7.43
CA LYS A 233 -20.39 -11.06 6.53
C LYS A 233 -20.46 -12.44 7.18
N SER A 234 -19.54 -12.73 8.10
CA SER A 234 -19.54 -13.97 8.88
C SER A 234 -19.06 -13.68 10.29
N LYS A 235 -19.62 -14.42 11.27
CA LYS A 235 -19.15 -14.42 12.66
C LYS A 235 -18.19 -15.56 12.96
N GLU A 236 -18.14 -16.57 12.10
CA GLU A 236 -17.30 -17.76 12.30
C GLU A 236 -15.96 -17.59 11.56
N PRO A 237 -14.84 -17.97 12.19
CA PRO A 237 -13.54 -17.90 11.54
C PRO A 237 -13.42 -18.99 10.47
N TYR A 238 -12.63 -18.72 9.44
CA TYR A 238 -12.32 -19.69 8.38
C TYR A 238 -10.86 -20.12 8.45
N LYS A 239 -10.53 -21.28 7.86
CA LYS A 239 -9.16 -21.81 7.83
C LYS A 239 -8.43 -21.41 6.54
N ILE A 240 -7.16 -21.07 6.68
CA ILE A 240 -6.18 -20.83 5.61
C ILE A 240 -5.07 -21.85 5.78
N ASN A 241 -4.88 -22.73 4.79
CA ASN A 241 -3.80 -23.70 4.81
C ASN A 241 -2.52 -23.11 4.20
N THR A 242 -1.36 -23.35 4.81
CA THR A 242 -0.06 -22.89 4.28
C THR A 242 0.28 -23.48 2.90
N SER A 243 -0.35 -24.58 2.47
CA SER A 243 -0.19 -25.11 1.11
C SER A 243 -0.71 -24.16 0.03
N ASN A 244 -1.58 -23.21 0.41
CA ASN A 244 -2.20 -22.25 -0.50
C ASN A 244 -1.38 -20.96 -0.64
N ILE A 245 -0.19 -20.88 -0.03
CA ILE A 245 0.74 -19.76 -0.23
C ILE A 245 1.05 -19.64 -1.72
N LYS A 246 0.79 -18.47 -2.29
CA LYS A 246 1.14 -18.15 -3.67
C LYS A 246 2.66 -17.98 -3.81
N LYS A 247 3.16 -18.20 -5.03
CA LYS A 247 4.57 -17.94 -5.36
C LYS A 247 4.96 -16.52 -4.98
N ASN A 248 5.94 -16.41 -4.10
CA ASN A 248 6.68 -15.18 -3.86
C ASN A 248 7.97 -15.20 -4.69
N SER A 249 8.55 -14.04 -5.00
CA SER A 249 9.76 -13.96 -5.81
C SER A 249 10.73 -12.92 -5.28
N LEU A 250 12.01 -13.18 -5.49
CA LEU A 250 13.09 -12.27 -5.17
C LEU A 250 13.99 -12.12 -6.39
N GLY A 251 14.30 -10.87 -6.72
CA GLY A 251 15.19 -10.53 -7.80
C GLY A 251 16.66 -10.79 -7.46
N LEU A 252 17.46 -11.36 -8.37
CA LEU A 252 18.82 -11.78 -8.04
C LEU A 252 19.75 -10.61 -7.67
N ALA A 253 19.50 -9.40 -8.19
CA ALA A 253 20.30 -8.23 -7.85
C ALA A 253 20.23 -7.88 -6.34
N SER A 254 19.08 -8.13 -5.71
CA SER A 254 18.86 -7.85 -4.28
C SER A 254 19.75 -8.68 -3.34
N LEU A 255 20.28 -9.82 -3.82
CA LEU A 255 21.16 -10.71 -3.05
C LEU A 255 22.54 -10.12 -2.80
N ARG A 256 22.95 -9.08 -3.54
CA ARG A 256 24.20 -8.34 -3.30
C ARG A 256 24.09 -7.34 -2.16
N HIS A 257 22.90 -7.19 -1.57
CA HIS A 257 22.59 -6.17 -0.55
C HIS A 257 22.07 -6.81 0.74
N ASP A 258 20.75 -6.77 0.95
CA ASP A 258 20.11 -7.11 2.24
C ASP A 258 19.23 -8.36 2.17
N SER A 259 18.91 -8.81 0.95
CA SER A 259 18.05 -9.97 0.75
C SER A 259 18.84 -11.28 0.79
N THR A 260 18.20 -12.39 1.14
CA THR A 260 18.91 -13.67 1.31
C THR A 260 18.02 -14.85 0.95
N VAL A 261 18.60 -15.82 0.25
CA VAL A 261 17.94 -17.11 -0.02
C VAL A 261 18.42 -18.13 1.01
N PHE A 262 17.46 -18.76 1.70
CA PHE A 262 17.68 -19.93 2.55
C PHE A 262 17.17 -21.18 1.85
N PHE A 263 17.99 -22.21 1.77
CA PHE A 263 17.68 -23.45 1.07
C PHE A 263 18.25 -24.68 1.77
N ASP A 264 17.72 -25.86 1.47
CA ASP A 264 18.25 -27.16 1.88
C ASP A 264 18.46 -28.07 0.66
N GLU A 265 18.85 -29.33 0.87
CA GLU A 265 18.98 -30.30 -0.22
C GLU A 265 17.64 -30.56 -0.96
N SER A 266 16.51 -30.42 -0.25
CA SER A 266 15.18 -30.58 -0.83
C SER A 266 14.89 -29.48 -1.86
N SER A 267 15.41 -28.26 -1.66
CA SER A 267 15.29 -27.15 -2.61
C SER A 267 15.85 -27.48 -4.00
N LEU A 268 16.91 -28.29 -4.06
CA LEU A 268 17.59 -28.69 -5.30
C LEU A 268 16.89 -29.83 -6.05
N THR A 269 15.87 -30.45 -5.45
CA THR A 269 15.20 -31.64 -5.98
C THR A 269 13.69 -31.50 -6.12
N LEU A 270 13.04 -30.75 -5.21
CA LEU A 270 11.58 -30.58 -5.16
C LEU A 270 11.10 -29.28 -5.80
N GLY A 271 11.99 -28.33 -6.10
CA GLY A 271 11.66 -27.10 -6.80
C GLY A 271 11.30 -27.33 -8.27
N GLU A 272 10.76 -26.30 -8.90
CA GLU A 272 10.60 -26.24 -10.35
C GLU A 272 11.96 -26.14 -11.03
N SER A 273 12.04 -26.65 -12.27
CA SER A 273 13.30 -26.76 -13.00
C SER A 273 14.03 -25.43 -13.18
N GLU A 274 13.29 -24.33 -13.29
CA GLU A 274 13.88 -22.99 -13.45
C GLU A 274 14.52 -22.50 -12.15
N ASP A 275 13.81 -22.60 -11.02
CA ASP A 275 14.35 -22.20 -9.72
C ASP A 275 15.52 -23.09 -9.29
N ILE A 276 15.51 -24.38 -9.63
CA ILE A 276 16.64 -25.29 -9.37
C ILE A 276 17.88 -24.83 -10.15
N LYS A 277 17.73 -24.45 -11.42
CA LYS A 277 18.86 -23.95 -12.22
C LYS A 277 19.40 -22.64 -11.65
N ILE A 278 18.52 -21.70 -11.31
CA ILE A 278 18.90 -20.43 -10.69
C ILE A 278 19.61 -20.67 -9.35
N LEU A 279 19.10 -21.57 -8.51
CA LEU A 279 19.72 -21.89 -7.23
C LEU A 279 21.11 -22.50 -7.40
N LYS A 280 21.33 -23.35 -8.41
CA LYS A 280 22.66 -23.88 -8.74
C LYS A 280 23.62 -22.79 -9.22
N GLU A 281 23.17 -21.91 -10.09
CA GLU A 281 23.94 -20.73 -10.54
C GLU A 281 24.34 -19.85 -9.34
N LEU A 282 23.43 -19.63 -8.39
CA LEU A 282 23.75 -18.88 -7.16
C LEU A 282 24.76 -19.60 -6.25
N ILE A 283 24.75 -20.93 -6.20
CA ILE A 283 25.74 -21.70 -5.44
C ILE A 283 27.11 -21.53 -6.10
N GLU A 284 27.21 -21.69 -7.42
CA GLU A 284 28.44 -21.52 -8.20
C GLU A 284 29.00 -20.10 -8.03
N MET A 285 28.18 -19.06 -8.19
CA MET A 285 28.58 -17.66 -7.96
C MET A 285 29.16 -17.44 -6.56
N LYS A 286 28.57 -18.06 -5.54
CA LYS A 286 29.05 -17.93 -4.16
C LYS A 286 30.36 -18.68 -3.92
N GLU A 287 30.53 -19.85 -4.53
CA GLU A 287 31.78 -20.61 -4.49
C GLU A 287 32.92 -19.89 -5.22
N ASP A 288 32.59 -19.17 -6.30
CA ASP A 288 33.50 -18.30 -7.06
C ASP A 288 33.84 -16.98 -6.34
N GLY A 289 33.27 -16.75 -5.15
CA GLY A 289 33.58 -15.62 -4.29
C GLY A 289 32.75 -14.36 -4.54
N GLU A 290 31.64 -14.45 -5.28
CA GLU A 290 30.71 -13.32 -5.39
C GLU A 290 30.09 -12.97 -4.03
N LEU A 291 29.96 -11.66 -3.79
CA LEU A 291 29.31 -11.12 -2.59
C LEU A 291 27.79 -11.21 -2.71
N ILE A 292 27.27 -12.42 -2.54
CA ILE A 292 25.83 -12.70 -2.48
C ILE A 292 25.43 -13.40 -1.18
N ASP A 293 24.29 -12.99 -0.65
CA ASP A 293 23.71 -13.58 0.56
C ASP A 293 22.85 -14.80 0.21
N LEU A 294 23.47 -15.98 0.36
CA LEU A 294 22.87 -17.29 0.15
C LEU A 294 23.24 -18.21 1.33
N VAL A 295 22.26 -18.88 1.95
CA VAL A 295 22.47 -19.71 3.16
C VAL A 295 21.92 -21.12 2.93
N LYS A 296 22.81 -22.11 2.95
CA LYS A 296 22.43 -23.53 2.97
C LYS A 296 22.17 -23.98 4.42
N VAL A 297 21.02 -24.59 4.66
CA VAL A 297 20.69 -25.24 5.94
C VAL A 297 21.13 -26.70 5.85
N GLU A 298 22.31 -27.02 6.39
CA GLU A 298 22.92 -28.35 6.26
C GLU A 298 22.04 -29.47 6.83
N ASN A 299 21.46 -29.26 8.01
CA ASN A 299 20.53 -30.21 8.59
C ASN A 299 19.10 -29.89 8.15
N ARG A 300 18.58 -30.63 7.15
CA ARG A 300 17.20 -30.46 6.64
C ARG A 300 16.12 -30.54 7.73
N TYR A 301 16.35 -31.25 8.85
CA TYR A 301 15.38 -31.33 9.95
C TYR A 301 15.26 -30.02 10.74
N ASN A 302 16.19 -29.09 10.54
CA ASN A 302 16.09 -27.73 11.09
C ASN A 302 15.36 -26.76 10.14
N PHE A 303 15.21 -27.10 8.86
CA PHE A 303 14.51 -26.28 7.87
C PHE A 303 13.02 -26.64 7.79
N LYS A 304 12.33 -26.48 8.94
CA LYS A 304 10.93 -26.88 9.18
C LYS A 304 9.90 -25.96 8.51
N THR A 305 10.04 -25.76 7.20
CA THR A 305 9.14 -24.95 6.38
C THR A 305 8.62 -25.79 5.21
N PRO A 306 7.34 -25.62 4.81
CA PRO A 306 6.78 -26.28 3.63
C PRO A 306 7.33 -25.69 2.32
N LEU A 307 8.02 -24.55 2.36
CA LEU A 307 8.52 -23.85 1.17
C LEU A 307 9.73 -24.57 0.56
N ASN A 308 9.88 -24.48 -0.76
CA ASN A 308 11.07 -24.96 -1.48
C ASN A 308 12.32 -24.20 -1.01
N ALA A 309 12.23 -22.88 -0.87
CA ALA A 309 13.26 -21.99 -0.36
C ALA A 309 12.57 -20.85 0.42
N THR A 310 13.29 -20.19 1.34
CA THR A 310 12.77 -19.01 2.07
C THR A 310 13.58 -17.78 1.68
N LEU A 311 12.88 -16.68 1.38
CA LEU A 311 13.47 -15.44 0.89
C LEU A 311 13.32 -14.36 1.98
N SER A 312 14.40 -13.88 2.58
CA SER A 312 14.36 -12.66 3.41
C SER A 312 14.60 -11.44 2.55
N ALA A 313 13.84 -10.37 2.79
CA ALA A 313 14.00 -9.09 2.10
C ALA A 313 14.97 -8.14 2.84
N SER A 314 15.25 -8.42 4.12
CA SER A 314 15.99 -7.52 5.00
C SER A 314 16.94 -8.24 5.96
N LYS A 315 17.93 -7.52 6.50
CA LYS A 315 18.86 -8.07 7.51
C LYS A 315 18.16 -8.53 8.80
N PRO A 316 17.16 -7.81 9.34
CA PRO A 316 16.39 -8.29 10.49
C PRO A 316 15.69 -9.63 10.25
N GLU A 317 15.05 -9.81 9.09
CA GLU A 317 14.43 -11.09 8.71
C GLU A 317 15.47 -12.20 8.56
N ARG A 318 16.60 -11.91 7.88
CA ARG A 318 17.72 -12.86 7.74
C ARG A 318 18.16 -13.39 9.11
N LYS A 319 18.40 -12.49 10.06
CA LYS A 319 18.83 -12.86 11.42
C LYS A 319 17.77 -13.68 12.16
N PHE A 320 16.49 -13.39 11.94
CA PHE A 320 15.40 -14.15 12.54
C PHE A 320 15.33 -15.58 11.98
N ILE A 321 15.41 -15.75 10.65
CA ILE A 321 15.44 -17.07 10.02
C ILE A 321 16.66 -17.87 10.47
N GLN A 322 17.83 -17.24 10.57
CA GLN A 322 19.03 -17.87 11.14
C GLN A 322 18.76 -18.40 12.55
N GLY A 323 18.02 -17.66 13.38
CA GLY A 323 17.57 -18.13 14.68
C GLY A 323 16.62 -19.32 14.61
N LEU A 324 15.62 -19.30 13.72
CA LEU A 324 14.66 -20.40 13.53
C LEU A 324 15.33 -21.73 13.14
N VAL A 325 16.39 -21.67 12.31
CA VAL A 325 17.09 -22.86 11.78
C VAL A 325 18.27 -23.32 12.64
N LYS A 326 18.59 -22.62 13.74
CA LYS A 326 19.55 -23.13 14.73
C LYS A 326 18.99 -24.38 15.40
N GLU A 327 19.83 -25.42 15.52
CA GLU A 327 19.41 -26.72 16.05
C GLU A 327 18.75 -26.62 17.44
N GLU A 328 19.32 -25.81 18.34
CA GLU A 328 18.78 -25.58 19.68
C GLU A 328 17.37 -24.95 19.71
N ASN A 329 16.98 -24.21 18.67
CA ASN A 329 15.66 -23.59 18.56
C ASN A 329 14.70 -24.48 17.75
N ALA A 330 15.18 -25.04 16.63
CA ALA A 330 14.39 -25.87 15.73
C ALA A 330 13.79 -27.10 16.42
N LYS A 331 14.45 -27.64 17.47
CA LYS A 331 13.93 -28.74 18.30
C LYS A 331 12.60 -28.41 19.01
N HIS A 332 12.31 -27.14 19.22
CA HIS A 332 11.09 -26.67 19.90
C HIS A 332 10.01 -26.14 18.94
N ILE A 333 10.23 -26.25 17.63
CA ILE A 333 9.34 -25.73 16.58
C ILE A 333 8.81 -26.91 15.77
N ASP A 334 7.51 -26.97 15.49
CA ASP A 334 6.94 -28.01 14.62
C ASP A 334 7.11 -27.64 13.15
N ALA A 335 6.74 -26.41 12.81
CA ALA A 335 6.81 -25.85 11.48
C ALA A 335 6.81 -24.32 11.54
N TRP A 336 7.27 -23.66 10.48
CA TRP A 336 7.14 -22.22 10.31
C TRP A 336 7.03 -21.85 8.84
N ILE A 337 6.43 -20.68 8.58
CA ILE A 337 6.42 -20.05 7.25
C ILE A 337 6.87 -18.60 7.38
N LYS A 338 7.54 -18.13 6.33
CA LYS A 338 7.56 -16.70 6.02
C LYS A 338 6.36 -16.40 5.14
N SER A 339 5.45 -15.57 5.62
CA SER A 339 4.29 -15.15 4.83
C SER A 339 4.73 -14.21 3.70
N PRO A 340 4.08 -14.27 2.53
CA PRO A 340 4.17 -13.19 1.55
C PRO A 340 3.63 -11.88 2.12
N ASP A 341 4.21 -10.76 1.67
CA ASP A 341 3.82 -9.40 2.06
C ASP A 341 2.38 -9.05 1.66
N VAL A 342 1.80 -9.81 0.71
CA VAL A 342 0.45 -9.63 0.21
C VAL A 342 -0.27 -10.95 -0.02
N GLY A 343 -1.55 -10.98 0.34
CA GLY A 343 -2.51 -11.94 -0.21
C GLY A 343 -2.57 -13.30 0.47
N PHE A 344 -1.80 -13.54 1.53
CA PHE A 344 -1.89 -14.77 2.32
C PHE A 344 -2.68 -14.59 3.62
N TYR A 345 -2.25 -13.69 4.51
CA TYR A 345 -2.90 -13.45 5.79
C TYR A 345 -3.00 -11.96 6.08
N LYS A 346 -4.22 -11.39 6.03
CA LYS A 346 -4.43 -9.95 6.12
C LYS A 346 -5.11 -9.56 7.42
N ILE A 347 -4.65 -8.47 8.01
CA ILE A 347 -5.25 -7.82 9.17
C ILE A 347 -5.51 -6.36 8.79
N ASP A 348 -6.78 -5.95 8.84
CA ASP A 348 -7.16 -4.56 8.60
C ASP A 348 -6.89 -3.73 9.86
N TYR A 349 -6.32 -2.54 9.68
CA TYR A 349 -6.13 -1.57 10.77
C TYR A 349 -6.52 -0.17 10.30
N SER A 350 -6.87 0.68 11.26
CA SER A 350 -7.14 2.09 10.99
C SER A 350 -6.29 3.00 11.84
N TRP A 351 -5.82 4.10 11.25
CA TRP A 351 -5.00 5.10 11.93
C TRP A 351 -5.29 6.48 11.35
N ARG A 352 -4.96 7.55 12.09
CA ARG A 352 -5.19 8.93 11.65
C ARG A 352 -3.86 9.58 11.35
N LYS A 353 -3.72 10.16 10.15
CA LYS A 353 -2.63 11.09 9.81
C LYS A 353 -3.28 12.39 9.36
N GLY A 354 -3.44 13.35 10.28
CA GLY A 354 -4.23 14.57 10.05
C GLY A 354 -5.74 14.37 10.27
N GLU A 355 -6.59 15.12 9.56
CA GLU A 355 -8.05 15.13 9.76
C GLU A 355 -8.78 13.88 9.22
N HIS A 356 -8.18 13.13 8.29
CA HIS A 356 -8.83 11.97 7.66
C HIS A 356 -8.26 10.63 8.18
N PRO A 357 -9.11 9.68 8.62
CA PRO A 357 -8.68 8.33 8.95
C PRO A 357 -8.20 7.60 7.69
N LYS A 358 -7.03 6.97 7.79
CA LYS A 358 -6.52 6.04 6.78
C LYS A 358 -6.78 4.61 7.23
N GLN A 359 -7.27 3.80 6.31
CA GLN A 359 -7.32 2.34 6.46
C GLN A 359 -6.06 1.76 5.81
N GLY A 360 -5.45 0.80 6.49
CA GLY A 360 -4.30 0.06 6.00
C GLY A 360 -4.53 -1.43 6.15
N GLN A 361 -3.77 -2.20 5.38
CA GLN A 361 -3.73 -3.65 5.48
C GLN A 361 -2.33 -4.07 5.89
N PHE A 362 -2.25 -5.06 6.76
CA PHE A 362 -1.02 -5.58 7.32
C PHE A 362 -1.00 -7.10 7.18
N ASN A 363 0.13 -7.68 6.75
CA ASN A 363 0.34 -9.11 6.69
C ASN A 363 1.54 -9.43 7.60
N PRO A 364 1.40 -10.25 8.65
CA PRO A 364 2.52 -10.62 9.51
C PRO A 364 3.61 -11.38 8.75
N ASP A 365 4.88 -11.11 9.08
CA ASP A 365 6.02 -11.73 8.40
C ASP A 365 6.14 -13.25 8.60
N PHE A 366 5.90 -13.74 9.82
CA PHE A 366 6.11 -15.15 10.16
C PHE A 366 4.96 -15.75 10.96
N PHE A 367 4.69 -17.02 10.69
CA PHE A 367 3.87 -17.89 11.52
C PHE A 367 4.70 -19.10 11.94
N VAL A 368 4.82 -19.33 13.23
CA VAL A 368 5.59 -20.44 13.82
C VAL A 368 4.64 -21.32 14.62
N LYS A 369 4.52 -22.59 14.23
CA LYS A 369 3.69 -23.59 14.90
C LYS A 369 4.48 -24.33 15.98
N ILE A 370 3.91 -24.38 17.18
CA ILE A 370 4.45 -25.11 18.34
C ILE A 370 3.27 -25.84 19.00
N ASN A 371 3.13 -27.14 18.77
CA ASN A 371 1.95 -27.92 19.14
C ASN A 371 0.66 -27.30 18.56
N ASP A 372 -0.29 -26.95 19.43
CA ASP A 372 -1.56 -26.27 19.08
C ASP A 372 -1.43 -24.74 19.16
N GLU A 373 -0.22 -24.20 19.32
CA GLU A 373 0.05 -22.76 19.40
C GLU A 373 0.64 -22.23 18.10
N ILE A 374 0.20 -21.03 17.72
CA ILE A 374 0.71 -20.27 16.57
C ILE A 374 1.30 -18.97 17.10
N LEU A 375 2.62 -18.87 17.01
CA LEU A 375 3.34 -17.64 17.28
C LEU A 375 3.44 -16.84 15.99
N VAL A 376 2.80 -15.68 15.99
CA VAL A 376 2.74 -14.75 14.86
C VAL A 376 3.73 -13.64 15.12
N VAL A 377 4.67 -13.45 14.21
CA VAL A 377 5.79 -12.52 14.39
C VAL A 377 5.81 -11.51 13.26
N GLU A 378 5.93 -10.25 13.66
CA GLU A 378 6.25 -9.14 12.77
C GLU A 378 7.66 -8.63 13.08
N ILE A 379 8.49 -8.52 12.06
CA ILE A 379 9.86 -8.07 12.17
C ILE A 379 9.93 -6.56 11.93
N LYS A 380 10.60 -5.87 12.84
CA LYS A 380 10.90 -4.44 12.76
C LYS A 380 12.41 -4.22 12.81
N ASP A 381 12.81 -3.05 12.31
CA ASP A 381 14.15 -2.54 12.55
C ASP A 381 14.25 -1.96 13.97
N ASP A 382 15.44 -1.99 14.55
CA ASP A 382 15.69 -1.45 15.88
C ASP A 382 15.38 0.06 16.00
N LYS A 383 15.43 0.78 14.87
CA LYS A 383 15.12 2.22 14.79
C LYS A 383 13.65 2.53 14.52
N VAL A 384 12.75 1.54 14.51
CA VAL A 384 11.34 1.76 14.08
C VAL A 384 10.57 2.75 14.95
N CYS A 385 11.03 2.98 16.19
CA CYS A 385 10.45 3.91 17.14
C CYS A 385 10.96 5.36 16.98
N GLU A 386 11.88 5.61 16.03
CA GLU A 386 12.41 6.95 15.76
C GLU A 386 11.56 7.67 14.68
N GLY A 387 11.10 8.89 14.97
CA GLY A 387 10.35 9.72 14.02
C GLY A 387 8.83 9.47 13.97
N ASN A 388 8.18 9.92 12.88
CA ASN A 388 6.70 9.95 12.74
C ASN A 388 6.05 8.59 12.42
N THR A 389 6.81 7.49 12.43
CA THR A 389 6.34 6.12 12.13
C THR A 389 5.79 5.38 13.35
N GLY A 390 6.02 5.90 14.56
CA GLY A 390 5.59 5.27 15.82
C GLY A 390 4.07 5.12 15.95
N GLU A 391 3.28 6.12 15.53
CA GLU A 391 1.82 6.08 15.66
C GLU A 391 1.17 4.98 14.80
N GLU A 392 1.66 4.80 13.57
CA GLU A 392 1.16 3.74 12.68
C GLU A 392 1.48 2.36 13.26
N ASN A 393 2.72 2.16 13.72
CA ASN A 393 3.14 0.89 14.32
C ASN A 393 2.41 0.58 15.63
N LYS A 394 2.11 1.60 16.46
CA LYS A 394 1.27 1.45 17.66
C LYS A 394 -0.13 0.96 17.30
N LYS A 395 -0.72 1.47 16.21
CA LYS A 395 -2.02 0.98 15.71
C LYS A 395 -1.92 -0.42 15.11
N LYS A 396 -0.90 -0.73 14.32
CA LYS A 396 -0.68 -2.10 13.80
C LYS A 396 -0.57 -3.12 14.94
N LEU A 397 0.21 -2.81 15.98
CA LEU A 397 0.36 -3.65 17.16
C LEU A 397 -0.99 -3.87 17.88
N TYR A 398 -1.73 -2.77 18.12
CA TYR A 398 -3.04 -2.83 18.75
C TYR A 398 -4.04 -3.70 17.97
N TYR A 399 -4.24 -3.43 16.68
CA TYR A 399 -5.21 -4.15 15.85
C TYR A 399 -4.82 -5.61 15.63
N SER A 400 -3.52 -5.91 15.52
CA SER A 400 -3.06 -7.30 15.41
C SER A 400 -3.33 -8.08 16.70
N ARG A 401 -3.06 -7.49 17.87
CA ARG A 401 -3.39 -8.13 19.15
C ARG A 401 -4.88 -8.32 19.33
N ASP A 402 -5.69 -7.30 19.03
CA ASP A 402 -7.15 -7.39 19.08
C ASP A 402 -7.66 -8.52 18.17
N HIS A 403 -7.15 -8.61 16.95
CA HIS A 403 -7.47 -9.66 16.00
C HIS A 403 -7.19 -11.07 16.54
N PHE A 404 -5.96 -11.33 17.01
CA PHE A 404 -5.58 -12.67 17.48
C PHE A 404 -6.21 -13.01 18.84
N ASN A 405 -6.44 -12.02 19.71
CA ASN A 405 -7.23 -12.21 20.93
C ASN A 405 -8.67 -12.61 20.56
N LYS A 406 -9.26 -11.98 19.54
CA LYS A 406 -10.59 -12.34 19.09
C LYS A 406 -10.64 -13.75 18.54
N LEU A 407 -9.65 -14.15 17.73
CA LEU A 407 -9.51 -15.53 17.26
C LEU A 407 -9.44 -16.52 18.43
N ASN A 408 -8.67 -16.19 19.48
CA ASN A 408 -8.55 -17.03 20.69
C ASN A 408 -9.85 -17.14 21.51
N GLU A 409 -10.77 -16.19 21.37
CA GLU A 409 -12.10 -16.26 22.00
C GLU A 409 -13.08 -17.12 21.20
N ILE A 410 -13.06 -17.00 19.87
CA ILE A 410 -14.08 -17.60 19.00
C ILE A 410 -13.75 -19.02 18.53
N GLN A 411 -12.47 -19.44 18.59
CA GLN A 411 -12.07 -20.83 18.35
C GLN A 411 -11.14 -21.35 19.45
N LYS A 412 -11.10 -22.68 19.63
CA LYS A 412 -10.33 -23.37 20.69
C LYS A 412 -9.33 -24.40 20.18
N GLU A 413 -9.25 -24.63 18.87
CA GLU A 413 -8.33 -25.60 18.27
C GLU A 413 -6.88 -25.11 18.33
N GLN A 414 -6.67 -23.80 18.24
CA GLN A 414 -5.34 -23.20 18.25
C GLN A 414 -5.28 -21.96 19.16
N ARG A 415 -4.09 -21.67 19.69
CA ARG A 415 -3.83 -20.43 20.44
C ARG A 415 -2.83 -19.54 19.72
N TYR A 416 -3.22 -18.30 19.46
CA TYR A 416 -2.43 -17.32 18.74
C TYR A 416 -1.73 -16.35 19.70
N TYR A 417 -0.44 -16.14 19.47
CA TYR A 417 0.36 -15.16 20.21
C TYR A 417 1.05 -14.23 19.22
N PHE A 418 0.72 -12.94 19.26
CA PHE A 418 1.31 -11.95 18.37
C PHE A 418 2.47 -11.21 19.01
N LYS A 419 3.61 -11.07 18.31
CA LYS A 419 4.81 -10.36 18.78
C LYS A 419 5.39 -9.47 17.69
N PHE A 420 5.67 -8.21 18.03
CA PHE A 420 6.64 -7.40 17.27
C PHE A 420 8.03 -7.71 17.79
N LEU A 421 8.98 -8.05 16.91
CA LEU A 421 10.36 -8.31 17.26
C LEU A 421 11.31 -7.46 16.40
N SER A 422 12.49 -7.19 16.92
CA SER A 422 13.63 -6.69 16.16
C SER A 422 14.91 -7.35 16.64
N PRO A 423 16.04 -7.16 15.92
CA PRO A 423 17.29 -7.82 16.25
C PRO A 423 17.73 -7.67 17.71
N MET A 424 17.45 -6.53 18.36
CA MET A 424 17.81 -6.35 19.78
C MET A 424 17.10 -7.31 20.75
N SER A 425 15.97 -7.91 20.35
CA SER A 425 15.17 -8.81 21.21
C SER A 425 15.34 -10.30 20.85
N TYR A 426 16.06 -10.65 19.78
CA TYR A 426 16.08 -12.03 19.27
C TYR A 426 16.70 -13.04 20.24
N ASP A 427 17.83 -12.74 20.88
CA ASP A 427 18.49 -13.69 21.78
C ASP A 427 17.60 -14.05 22.98
N LEU A 428 16.97 -13.03 23.58
CA LEU A 428 16.01 -13.22 24.67
C LEU A 428 14.73 -13.93 24.20
N PHE A 429 14.24 -13.58 23.01
CA PHE A 429 13.07 -14.22 22.42
C PHE A 429 13.30 -15.71 22.17
N PHE A 430 14.42 -16.10 21.53
CA PHE A 430 14.73 -17.49 21.27
C PHE A 430 15.01 -18.27 22.56
N LYS A 431 15.58 -17.63 23.59
CA LYS A 431 15.64 -18.23 24.93
C LYS A 431 14.24 -18.52 25.48
N ALA A 432 13.34 -17.53 25.46
CA ALA A 432 11.96 -17.70 25.90
C ALA A 432 11.21 -18.75 25.07
N LEU A 433 11.49 -18.87 23.77
CA LEU A 433 10.94 -19.89 22.89
C LEU A 433 11.32 -21.30 23.36
N ARG A 434 12.62 -21.53 23.63
CA ARG A 434 13.11 -22.82 24.12
C ARG A 434 12.56 -23.19 25.51
N GLU A 435 12.36 -22.19 26.36
CA GLU A 435 11.82 -22.37 27.71
C GLU A 435 10.29 -22.45 27.76
N GLY A 436 9.58 -22.23 26.65
CA GLY A 436 8.12 -22.20 26.60
C GLY A 436 7.48 -20.93 27.18
N ASN A 437 8.29 -19.90 27.44
CA ASN A 437 7.90 -18.61 28.02
C ASN A 437 7.57 -17.54 26.95
N TYR A 438 7.49 -17.92 25.66
CA TYR A 438 7.23 -17.00 24.55
C TYR A 438 5.84 -16.36 24.58
N ARG A 439 4.87 -16.97 25.28
CA ARG A 439 3.49 -16.47 25.43
C ARG A 439 3.48 -15.07 26.06
N ASP A 440 4.23 -14.91 27.14
CA ASP A 440 4.31 -13.68 27.94
C ASP A 440 5.52 -12.80 27.54
N PHE A 441 6.33 -13.25 26.59
CA PHE A 441 7.48 -12.49 26.12
C PHE A 441 7.03 -11.12 25.58
N ARG A 442 7.67 -10.05 26.04
CA ARG A 442 7.43 -8.69 25.57
C ARG A 442 8.75 -8.15 25.03
N SER A 443 8.76 -7.74 23.76
CA SER A 443 9.96 -7.18 23.16
C SER A 443 10.20 -5.74 23.58
N GLU A 444 11.45 -5.28 23.40
CA GLU A 444 11.83 -3.89 23.67
C GLU A 444 11.03 -2.91 22.79
N ILE A 445 10.73 -3.28 21.53
CA ILE A 445 9.90 -2.46 20.64
C ILE A 445 8.45 -2.39 21.12
N GLU A 446 7.87 -3.51 21.56
CA GLU A 446 6.52 -3.50 22.12
C GLU A 446 6.45 -2.63 23.38
N ALA A 447 7.47 -2.69 24.24
CA ALA A 447 7.57 -1.82 25.40
C ALA A 447 7.58 -0.34 24.99
N ARG A 448 8.41 0.04 24.01
CA ARG A 448 8.54 1.43 23.53
C ARG A 448 7.30 1.96 22.83
N LEU A 449 6.59 1.14 22.05
CA LEU A 449 5.38 1.56 21.34
C LEU A 449 4.16 1.73 22.26
N GLU A 450 4.16 1.09 23.42
CA GLU A 450 3.07 1.16 24.39
C GLU A 450 3.19 2.33 25.37
N MET A 451 4.41 2.84 25.60
CA MET A 451 4.64 4.15 26.22
C MET A 451 3.92 5.25 25.44
#